data_AF-A0A914XY66-F1
#
_entry.id   AF-A0A914XY66-F1
#
_cell.length_a   1.000
_cell.length_b   1.000
_cell.length_c   1.000
_cell.angle_alpha   90.00
_cell.angle_beta   90.00
_cell.angle_gamma   90.00
#
_symmetry.space_group_name_H-M   'P 1'
#
loop_
_entity.id
_entity.type
_entity.pdbx_description
1 polymer ?
#
loop_
_entity_poly.entity_id
_entity_poly.type
_entity_poly.pdbx_seq_one_letter_code
_entity_poly.pdbx_strand_id
1 'polypeptide(L)'
;MQFYTLHAQSGQSFKPCVQFLMTQRTIPFYDYAFEKLKEIEPRLSPTSITMDFEQAVITSIQSVFPGIAIDGCFFHLSDCCWRNICSKGLKVPYCRDPSIALHLRMLPCLAFLPERQVSDGFTIIYNIIQEKFGDQLDAFLDYFEDTFIGRPDANGERRNPRIPKSHWNL
;
A
#
# COMPACT_ATOMS: atom_id res chain seq x y z
N MET A 1 -17.10 8.14 8.86
CA MET A 1 -17.83 6.92 8.42
C MET A 1 -17.07 6.26 7.28
N GLN A 2 -16.95 4.93 7.29
CA GLN A 2 -16.26 4.13 6.30
C GLN A 2 -17.04 2.83 6.08
N PHE A 3 -17.21 2.46 4.82
CA PHE A 3 -17.83 1.22 4.41
C PHE A 3 -16.73 0.25 3.99
N TYR A 4 -16.74 -0.96 4.56
CA TYR A 4 -15.82 -2.03 4.23
C TYR A 4 -16.57 -3.25 3.71
N THR A 5 -15.94 -3.90 2.75
CA THR A 5 -16.38 -5.15 2.14
C THR A 5 -15.24 -6.15 2.23
N LEU A 6 -15.48 -7.29 2.86
CA LEU A 6 -14.57 -8.43 2.82
C LEU A 6 -15.03 -9.39 1.74
N HIS A 7 -14.07 -9.79 0.90
CA HIS A 7 -14.29 -10.72 -0.19
C HIS A 7 -13.55 -12.01 0.12
N ALA A 8 -14.21 -13.15 -0.07
CA ALA A 8 -13.56 -14.45 0.00
C ALA A 8 -13.27 -14.98 -1.40
N GLN A 9 -12.10 -15.59 -1.58
CA GLN A 9 -11.77 -16.29 -2.80
C GLN A 9 -12.47 -17.66 -2.84
N SER A 10 -13.19 -17.92 -3.91
CA SER A 10 -13.79 -19.21 -4.22
C SER A 10 -13.45 -19.58 -5.66
N GLY A 11 -12.50 -20.51 -5.81
CA GLY A 11 -11.87 -20.80 -7.10
C GLY A 11 -11.12 -19.59 -7.65
N GLN A 12 -11.49 -19.13 -8.84
CA GLN A 12 -10.93 -17.93 -9.47
C GLN A 12 -11.76 -16.65 -9.22
N SER A 13 -12.83 -16.74 -8.43
CA SER A 13 -13.74 -15.62 -8.18
C SER A 13 -13.57 -15.07 -6.76
N PHE A 14 -13.65 -13.74 -6.63
CA PHE A 14 -13.73 -13.06 -5.34
C PHE A 14 -15.17 -12.63 -5.09
N LYS A 15 -15.82 -13.21 -4.09
CA LYS A 15 -17.23 -12.93 -3.77
C LYS A 15 -17.30 -12.05 -2.52
N PRO A 16 -18.09 -10.97 -2.52
CA PRO A 16 -18.34 -10.21 -1.31
C PRO A 16 -19.08 -11.12 -0.32
N CYS A 17 -18.53 -11.26 0.88
CA CYS A 17 -19.09 -12.14 1.91
C CYS A 17 -19.55 -11.38 3.14
N VAL A 18 -18.86 -10.30 3.50
CA VAL A 18 -19.14 -9.53 4.72
C VAL A 18 -19.07 -8.04 4.39
N GLN A 19 -19.98 -7.28 4.98
CA GLN A 19 -20.04 -5.83 4.87
C GLN A 19 -20.16 -5.24 6.27
N PHE A 20 -19.34 -4.24 6.59
CA PHE A 20 -19.49 -3.50 7.83
C PHE A 20 -19.34 -2.00 7.58
N LEU A 21 -20.15 -1.24 8.30
CA LEU A 21 -20.15 0.22 8.28
C LEU A 21 -19.63 0.70 9.63
N MET A 22 -18.50 1.39 9.61
CA MET A 22 -17.86 1.93 10.81
C MET A 22 -17.93 3.45 10.81
N THR A 23 -18.11 4.03 12.00
CA THR A 23 -18.15 5.49 12.17
C THR A 23 -16.74 6.08 12.23
N GLN A 24 -15.77 5.32 12.74
CA GLN A 24 -14.38 5.72 12.97
C GLN A 24 -13.38 4.74 12.33
N ARG A 25 -12.16 5.23 12.04
CA ARG A 25 -11.05 4.48 11.42
C ARG A 25 -9.92 4.27 12.43
N THR A 26 -10.19 3.49 13.47
CA THR A 26 -9.28 3.32 14.60
C THR A 26 -9.17 1.85 14.96
N ILE A 27 -8.01 1.42 15.46
CA ILE A 27 -7.73 0.04 15.85
C ILE A 27 -8.86 -0.60 16.68
N PRO A 28 -9.39 0.03 17.76
CA PRO A 28 -10.45 -0.61 18.55
C PRO A 28 -11.74 -0.93 17.78
N PHE A 29 -12.08 -0.13 16.78
CA PHE A 29 -13.27 -0.36 15.95
C PHE A 29 -13.03 -1.48 14.92
N TYR A 30 -11.81 -1.58 14.40
CA TYR A 30 -11.41 -2.66 13.51
C TYR A 30 -11.31 -3.98 14.26
N ASP A 31 -10.65 -4.01 15.41
CA ASP A 31 -10.58 -5.18 16.30
C ASP A 31 -12.00 -5.69 16.59
N TYR A 32 -12.90 -4.80 17.03
CA TYR A 32 -14.30 -5.16 17.29
C TYR A 32 -14.98 -5.76 16.06
N ALA A 33 -14.80 -5.18 14.86
CA ALA A 33 -15.41 -5.70 13.64
C ALA A 33 -14.89 -7.10 13.27
N PHE A 34 -13.58 -7.33 13.36
CA PHE A 34 -12.97 -8.62 13.03
C PHE A 34 -13.22 -9.69 14.09
N GLU A 35 -13.24 -9.33 15.38
CA GLU A 35 -13.65 -10.21 16.46
C GLU A 35 -15.09 -10.66 16.30
N LYS A 36 -16.01 -9.74 15.99
CA LYS A 36 -17.42 -10.08 15.71
C LYS A 36 -17.57 -10.99 14.51
N LEU A 37 -16.76 -10.81 13.47
CA LEU A 37 -16.74 -11.73 12.33
C LEU A 37 -16.31 -13.15 12.76
N LYS A 38 -15.28 -13.25 13.62
CA LYS A 38 -14.80 -14.53 14.15
C LYS A 38 -15.80 -15.20 15.08
N GLU A 39 -16.59 -14.42 15.83
CA GLU A 39 -17.72 -14.95 16.61
C GLU A 39 -18.81 -15.54 15.71
N ILE A 40 -19.13 -14.88 14.59
CA ILE A 40 -20.16 -15.32 13.64
C ILE A 40 -19.74 -16.59 12.90
N GLU A 41 -18.48 -16.68 12.45
CA GLU A 41 -17.93 -17.87 11.80
C GLU A 41 -16.62 -18.29 12.48
N PRO A 42 -16.69 -19.11 13.56
CA PRO A 42 -15.52 -19.55 14.30
C PRO A 42 -14.52 -20.39 13.50
N ARG A 43 -14.92 -20.95 12.36
CA ARG A 43 -14.04 -21.74 11.48
C ARG A 43 -13.26 -20.86 10.50
N LEU A 44 -13.48 -19.55 10.50
CA LEU A 44 -12.77 -18.61 9.65
C LEU A 44 -11.29 -18.59 10.03
N SER A 45 -10.46 -19.22 9.19
CA SER A 45 -9.01 -19.33 9.37
C SER A 45 -8.28 -18.99 8.06
N PRO A 46 -8.32 -17.72 7.62
CA PRO A 46 -7.64 -17.30 6.40
C PRO A 46 -6.11 -17.48 6.54
N THR A 47 -5.48 -17.94 5.47
CA THR A 47 -4.00 -18.05 5.39
C THR A 47 -3.35 -16.76 4.92
N SER A 48 -4.06 -15.99 4.09
CA SER A 48 -3.62 -14.68 3.65
C SER A 48 -4.78 -13.71 3.48
N ILE A 49 -4.45 -12.43 3.41
CA ILE A 49 -5.39 -11.35 3.15
C ILE A 49 -4.77 -10.30 2.25
N THR A 50 -5.54 -9.86 1.26
CA THR A 50 -5.21 -8.73 0.40
C THR A 50 -6.05 -7.54 0.81
N MET A 51 -5.44 -6.43 1.18
CA MET A 51 -6.14 -5.26 1.72
C MET A 51 -5.51 -3.92 1.30
N ASP A 52 -6.10 -2.83 1.79
CA ASP A 52 -5.52 -1.50 1.71
C ASP A 52 -4.32 -1.34 2.66
N PHE A 53 -3.46 -0.37 2.40
CA PHE A 53 -2.27 -0.11 3.24
C PHE A 53 -2.59 0.69 4.50
N GLU A 54 -3.78 0.54 5.08
CA GLU A 54 -4.16 1.24 6.30
C GLU A 54 -3.56 0.54 7.53
N GLN A 55 -2.60 1.20 8.18
CA GLN A 55 -1.86 0.61 9.30
C GLN A 55 -2.76 0.11 10.44
N ALA A 56 -3.87 0.81 10.73
CA ALA A 56 -4.81 0.41 11.76
C ALA A 56 -5.49 -0.93 11.42
N VAL A 57 -5.84 -1.15 10.15
CA VAL A 57 -6.44 -2.39 9.66
C VAL A 57 -5.43 -3.53 9.73
N ILE A 58 -4.21 -3.29 9.23
CA ILE A 58 -3.09 -4.25 9.27
C ILE A 58 -2.86 -4.74 10.71
N THR A 59 -2.73 -3.80 11.65
CA THR A 59 -2.50 -4.12 13.06
C THR A 59 -3.66 -4.92 13.66
N SER A 60 -4.91 -4.55 13.34
CA SER A 60 -6.09 -5.24 13.88
C SER A 60 -6.23 -6.66 13.32
N ILE A 61 -5.99 -6.86 12.02
CA ILE A 61 -6.02 -8.18 11.41
C ILE A 61 -4.96 -9.10 12.00
N GLN A 62 -3.73 -8.61 12.21
CA GLN A 62 -2.65 -9.42 12.77
C GLN A 62 -2.91 -9.80 14.22
N SER A 63 -3.64 -8.95 14.95
CA SER A 63 -4.12 -9.23 16.31
C SER A 63 -5.19 -10.33 16.32
N VAL A 64 -6.22 -10.21 15.47
CA VAL A 64 -7.38 -11.13 15.45
C VAL A 64 -7.09 -12.46 14.76
N PHE A 65 -6.23 -12.45 13.73
CA PHE A 65 -5.77 -13.60 12.96
C PHE A 65 -4.23 -13.70 12.98
N PRO A 66 -3.64 -14.20 14.10
CA PRO A 66 -2.19 -14.33 14.20
C PRO A 66 -1.60 -15.22 13.11
N GLY A 67 -0.49 -14.77 12.51
CA GLY A 67 0.23 -15.54 11.47
C GLY A 67 -0.35 -15.45 10.06
N ILE A 68 -1.40 -14.65 9.85
CA ILE A 68 -1.93 -14.38 8.52
C ILE A 68 -0.90 -13.66 7.63
N ALA A 69 -0.73 -14.13 6.39
CA ALA A 69 0.09 -13.43 5.41
C ALA A 69 -0.65 -12.20 4.89
N ILE A 70 0.04 -11.06 4.81
CA ILE A 70 -0.50 -9.85 4.20
C ILE A 70 0.05 -9.78 2.80
N ASP A 71 -0.83 -10.04 1.83
CA ASP A 71 -0.47 -10.01 0.42
C ASP A 71 -0.70 -8.61 -0.14
N GLY A 72 0.32 -8.13 -0.85
CA GLY A 72 0.24 -6.86 -1.55
C GLY A 72 -0.78 -6.85 -2.67
N CYS A 73 -1.44 -5.71 -2.83
CA CYS A 73 -2.33 -5.46 -3.96
C CYS A 73 -1.76 -4.34 -4.83
N PHE A 74 -1.39 -4.66 -6.08
CA PHE A 74 -0.95 -3.64 -7.04
C PHE A 74 -1.99 -2.54 -7.23
N PHE A 75 -3.28 -2.90 -7.19
CA PHE A 75 -4.38 -1.95 -7.31
C PHE A 75 -4.38 -0.95 -6.16
N HIS A 76 -4.29 -1.41 -4.90
CA HIS A 76 -4.20 -0.51 -3.75
C HIS A 76 -2.91 0.32 -3.77
N LEU A 77 -1.79 -0.23 -4.27
CA LEU A 77 -0.53 0.50 -4.36
C LEU A 77 -0.65 1.66 -5.35
N SER A 78 -1.22 1.36 -6.51
CA SER A 78 -1.52 2.33 -7.57
C SER A 78 -2.50 3.39 -7.07
N ASP A 79 -3.54 3.01 -6.33
CA ASP A 79 -4.52 3.92 -5.77
C ASP A 79 -3.92 4.83 -4.67
N CYS A 80 -3.07 4.30 -3.79
CA CYS A 80 -2.30 5.10 -2.82
C CYS A 80 -1.41 6.12 -3.52
N CYS A 81 -0.70 5.72 -4.59
CA CYS A 81 0.09 6.63 -5.41
C CYS A 81 -0.79 7.72 -6.04
N TRP A 82 -1.91 7.34 -6.65
CA TRP A 82 -2.84 8.26 -7.28
C TRP A 82 -3.43 9.29 -6.32
N ARG A 83 -3.90 8.85 -5.15
CA ARG A 83 -4.41 9.72 -4.10
C ARG A 83 -3.34 10.72 -3.65
N ASN A 84 -2.09 10.26 -3.49
CA ASN A 84 -1.00 11.16 -3.12
C ASN A 84 -0.71 12.18 -4.24
N ILE A 85 -0.57 11.75 -5.49
CA ILE A 85 -0.41 12.63 -6.67
C ILE A 85 -1.47 13.73 -6.68
N CYS A 86 -2.74 13.37 -6.44
CA CYS A 86 -3.83 14.35 -6.36
C CYS A 86 -3.66 15.31 -5.18
N SER A 87 -3.32 14.80 -3.99
CA SER A 87 -3.14 15.62 -2.78
C SER A 87 -1.98 16.61 -2.88
N LYS A 88 -0.95 16.30 -3.69
CA LYS A 88 0.21 17.17 -3.94
C LYS A 88 0.00 18.17 -5.07
N GLY A 89 -1.21 18.26 -5.62
CA GLY A 89 -1.50 19.15 -6.75
C GLY A 89 -0.94 18.68 -8.09
N LEU A 90 -0.39 17.46 -8.16
CA LEU A 90 0.24 16.91 -9.36
C LEU A 90 -0.76 16.32 -10.36
N LYS A 91 -2.07 16.36 -10.06
CA LYS A 91 -3.13 15.85 -10.96
C LYS A 91 -3.07 16.50 -12.35
N VAL A 92 -2.97 17.84 -12.41
CA VAL A 92 -2.95 18.55 -13.70
C VAL A 92 -1.66 18.26 -14.49
N PRO A 93 -0.45 18.37 -13.90
CA PRO A 93 0.79 17.95 -14.55
C PRO A 93 0.73 16.50 -15.05
N TYR A 94 0.28 15.56 -14.21
CA TYR A 94 0.13 14.15 -14.57
C TYR A 94 -0.79 13.95 -15.76
N CYS A 95 -1.92 14.66 -15.84
CA CYS A 95 -2.87 14.51 -16.95
C CYS A 95 -2.41 15.19 -18.26
N ARG A 96 -1.56 16.22 -18.18
CA ARG A 96 -1.17 17.04 -19.33
C ARG A 96 0.19 16.68 -19.91
N ASP A 97 1.07 16.09 -19.11
CA ASP A 97 2.41 15.71 -19.52
C ASP A 97 2.58 14.18 -19.44
N PRO A 98 2.59 13.48 -20.60
CA PRO A 98 2.81 12.04 -20.65
C PRO A 98 4.15 11.60 -20.05
N SER A 99 5.17 12.48 -20.09
CA SER A 99 6.46 12.21 -19.49
C SER A 99 6.36 12.18 -17.96
N ILE A 100 5.70 13.16 -17.34
CA ILE A 100 5.42 13.14 -15.89
C ILE A 100 4.60 11.90 -15.52
N ALA A 101 3.55 11.61 -16.28
CA ALA A 101 2.71 10.44 -16.04
C ALA A 101 3.50 9.14 -16.09
N LEU A 102 4.38 8.97 -17.08
CA LEU A 102 5.22 7.78 -17.22
C LEU A 102 6.10 7.58 -15.99
N HIS A 103 6.85 8.60 -15.57
CA HIS A 103 7.82 8.46 -14.48
C HIS A 103 7.15 8.23 -13.13
N LEU A 104 6.02 8.90 -12.86
CA LEU A 104 5.24 8.66 -11.66
C LEU A 104 4.64 7.24 -11.63
N ARG A 105 4.29 6.67 -12.80
CA ARG A 105 3.81 5.29 -12.92
C ARG A 105 4.91 4.23 -12.82
N MET A 106 6.18 4.58 -13.03
CA MET A 106 7.28 3.64 -12.85
C MET A 106 7.47 3.24 -11.37
N LEU A 107 7.17 4.13 -10.43
CA LEU A 107 7.33 3.84 -9.00
C LEU A 107 6.47 2.67 -8.50
N PRO A 108 5.13 2.62 -8.71
CA PRO A 108 4.36 1.44 -8.30
C PRO A 108 4.79 0.17 -9.04
N CYS A 109 5.36 0.27 -10.25
CA CYS A 109 5.90 -0.89 -10.97
C CYS A 109 7.11 -1.54 -10.29
N LEU A 110 7.75 -0.88 -9.32
CA LEU A 110 8.77 -1.50 -8.47
C LEU A 110 8.25 -2.74 -7.73
N ALA A 111 6.92 -2.89 -7.59
CA ALA A 111 6.29 -4.06 -7.00
C ALA A 111 6.64 -5.35 -7.74
N PHE A 112 7.02 -5.28 -9.02
CA PHE A 112 7.35 -6.44 -9.85
C PHE A 112 8.85 -6.76 -9.90
N LEU A 113 9.70 -5.96 -9.23
CA LEU A 113 11.11 -6.31 -9.08
C LEU A 113 11.27 -7.33 -7.95
N PRO A 114 12.27 -8.23 -8.02
CA PRO A 114 12.67 -9.01 -6.85
C PRO A 114 12.91 -8.07 -5.66
N GLU A 115 12.37 -8.40 -4.48
CA GLU A 115 12.40 -7.51 -3.30
C GLU A 115 13.78 -6.89 -3.02
N ARG A 116 14.84 -7.70 -3.17
CA ARG A 116 16.24 -7.27 -3.00
C ARG A 116 16.71 -6.17 -3.96
N GLN A 117 16.04 -5.98 -5.09
CA GLN A 117 16.36 -4.99 -6.11
C GLN A 117 15.46 -3.75 -6.04
N VAL A 118 14.42 -3.75 -5.20
CA VAL A 118 13.43 -2.66 -5.11
C VAL A 118 14.09 -1.34 -4.73
N SER A 119 14.98 -1.35 -3.73
CA SER A 119 15.69 -0.15 -3.25
C SER A 119 16.63 0.44 -4.32
N ASP A 120 17.30 -0.43 -5.08
CA ASP A 120 18.21 0.00 -6.16
C ASP A 120 17.41 0.54 -7.35
N GLY A 121 16.32 -0.16 -7.72
CA GLY A 121 15.39 0.29 -8.74
C GLY A 121 14.78 1.65 -8.41
N PHE A 122 14.40 1.88 -7.14
CA PHE A 122 13.95 3.19 -6.69
C PHE A 122 15.01 4.26 -6.89
N THR A 123 16.26 3.99 -6.48
CA THR A 123 17.37 4.95 -6.60
C THR A 123 17.62 5.33 -8.07
N ILE A 124 17.55 4.37 -8.99
CA ILE A 124 17.67 4.62 -10.43
C ILE A 124 16.54 5.53 -10.93
N ILE A 125 15.28 5.22 -10.60
CA ILE A 125 14.13 6.03 -11.04
C ILE A 125 14.18 7.43 -10.42
N TYR A 126 14.56 7.54 -9.15
CA TYR A 126 14.74 8.80 -8.44
C TYR A 126 15.72 9.71 -9.20
N ASN A 127 16.91 9.20 -9.54
CA ASN A 127 17.92 9.97 -10.25
C ASN A 127 17.45 10.42 -11.65
N ILE A 128 16.76 9.54 -12.39
CA ILE A 128 16.18 9.88 -13.70
C ILE A 128 15.15 11.02 -13.55
N ILE A 129 14.31 10.96 -12.52
CA ILE A 129 13.30 11.99 -12.25
C ILE A 129 13.97 13.31 -11.88
N GLN A 130 14.97 13.28 -10.99
CA GLN A 130 15.73 14.48 -10.58
C GLN A 130 16.41 15.16 -11.76
N GLU A 131 17.08 14.39 -12.61
CA GLU A 131 17.76 14.91 -13.81
C GLU A 131 16.76 15.61 -14.75
N LYS A 132 15.55 15.06 -14.87
CA LYS A 132 14.57 15.50 -15.87
C LYS A 132 13.63 16.60 -15.40
N PHE A 133 13.23 16.57 -14.14
CA PHE A 133 12.17 17.42 -13.59
C PHE A 133 12.63 18.25 -12.39
N GLY A 134 13.88 18.10 -11.95
CA GLY A 134 14.38 18.74 -10.74
C GLY A 134 13.53 18.38 -9.53
N ASP A 135 13.22 19.41 -8.73
CA ASP A 135 12.47 19.31 -7.48
C ASP A 135 10.94 19.21 -7.67
N GLN A 136 10.45 19.34 -8.91
CA GLN A 136 9.02 19.42 -9.22
C GLN A 136 8.21 18.23 -8.65
N LEU A 137 8.82 17.06 -8.55
CA LEU A 137 8.17 15.81 -8.13
C LEU A 137 8.62 15.33 -6.74
N ASP A 138 9.44 16.11 -6.02
CA ASP A 138 10.02 15.73 -4.72
C ASP A 138 8.96 15.37 -3.70
N ALA A 139 7.88 16.15 -3.63
CA ALA A 139 6.80 15.91 -2.67
C ALA A 139 6.14 14.52 -2.84
N PHE A 140 6.17 13.94 -4.04
CA PHE A 140 5.71 12.58 -4.29
C PHE A 140 6.83 11.55 -4.08
N LEU A 141 8.06 11.85 -4.51
CA LEU A 141 9.22 10.99 -4.30
C LEU A 141 9.48 10.75 -2.80
N ASP A 142 9.48 11.81 -2.01
CA ASP A 142 9.61 11.77 -0.54
C ASP A 142 8.53 10.88 0.07
N TYR A 143 7.28 11.07 -0.36
CA TYR A 143 6.17 10.24 0.11
C TYR A 143 6.40 8.76 -0.22
N PHE A 144 6.79 8.45 -1.46
CA PHE A 144 6.99 7.08 -1.88
C PHE A 144 8.18 6.45 -1.14
N GLU A 145 9.27 7.19 -0.98
CA GLU A 145 10.45 6.74 -0.26
C GLU A 145 10.13 6.47 1.22
N ASP A 146 9.50 7.42 1.91
CA ASP A 146 9.13 7.28 3.33
C ASP A 146 8.13 6.15 3.56
N THR A 147 7.21 5.95 2.62
CA THR A 147 6.11 4.99 2.80
C THR A 147 6.52 3.57 2.44
N PHE A 148 7.26 3.37 1.35
CA PHE A 148 7.45 2.05 0.74
C PHE A 148 8.91 1.59 0.67
N ILE A 149 9.89 2.49 0.68
CA ILE A 149 11.30 2.15 0.44
C ILE A 149 12.14 2.22 1.72
N GLY A 150 11.98 3.28 2.48
CA GLY A 150 12.79 3.66 3.63
C GLY A 150 13.97 4.55 3.23
N ARG A 151 14.14 5.69 3.91
CA ARG A 151 15.27 6.60 3.67
C ARG A 151 16.60 6.00 4.11
N PRO A 152 17.72 6.32 3.44
CA PRO A 152 19.05 5.97 3.92
C PRO A 152 19.35 6.66 5.26
N ASP A 153 20.05 5.96 6.13
CA ASP A 153 20.61 6.50 7.36
C ASP A 153 22.04 7.04 7.14
N ALA A 154 22.70 7.47 8.21
CA ALA A 154 24.04 8.04 8.15
C ALA A 154 25.12 7.05 7.66
N ASN A 155 24.85 5.74 7.74
CA ASN A 155 25.76 4.68 7.29
C ASN A 155 25.44 4.21 5.85
N GLY A 156 24.39 4.77 5.24
CA GLY A 156 23.91 4.35 3.91
C GLY A 156 22.96 3.15 3.95
N GLU A 157 22.61 2.63 5.13
CA GLU A 157 21.59 1.58 5.26
C GLU A 157 20.19 2.20 5.22
N ARG A 158 19.24 1.56 4.54
CA ARG A 158 17.87 2.08 4.48
C ARG A 158 17.10 1.71 5.74
N ARG A 159 16.46 2.71 6.35
CA ARG A 159 15.54 2.53 7.48
C ARG A 159 14.35 1.68 7.08
N ASN A 160 13.64 1.13 8.07
CA ASN A 160 12.38 0.45 7.80
C ASN A 160 11.33 1.43 7.22
N PRO A 161 10.71 1.10 6.08
CA PRO A 161 9.60 1.89 5.56
C PRO A 161 8.37 1.78 6.45
N ARG A 162 7.41 2.70 6.29
CA ARG A 162 6.12 2.62 7.00
C ARG A 162 5.37 1.34 6.64
N ILE A 163 5.38 0.98 5.35
CA ILE A 163 4.81 -0.26 4.83
C ILE A 163 5.97 -1.16 4.38
N PRO A 164 6.18 -2.33 5.03
CA PRO A 164 7.21 -3.30 4.64
C PRO A 164 7.12 -3.69 3.16
N LYS A 165 8.28 -3.90 2.52
CA LYS A 165 8.35 -4.28 1.09
C LYS A 165 7.57 -5.56 0.80
N SER A 166 7.67 -6.55 1.68
CA SER A 166 6.90 -7.80 1.62
C SER A 166 5.38 -7.62 1.60
N HIS A 167 4.85 -6.49 2.08
CA HIS A 167 3.41 -6.23 2.08
C HIS A 167 2.90 -5.69 0.73
N TRP A 168 3.76 -5.30 -0.21
CA TRP A 168 3.34 -4.68 -1.48
C TRP A 168 4.10 -5.18 -2.72
N ASN A 169 5.24 -5.85 -2.53
CA ASN A 169 5.97 -6.56 -3.58
C ASN A 169 5.21 -7.84 -4.00
N LEU A 170 5.27 -8.20 -5.28
CA LEU A 170 4.45 -9.23 -5.92
C LEU A 170 5.27 -10.41 -6.43
#